data_AF-A0A2K0VWW4-F1
#
_entry.id   AF-A0A2K0VWW4-F1
#
_cell.length_a   1.000
_cell.length_b   1.000
_cell.length_c   1.000
_cell.angle_alpha   90.00
_cell.angle_beta   90.00
_cell.angle_gamma   90.00
#
_symmetry.space_group_name_H-M   'P 1'
#
loop_
_entity.id
_entity.type
_entity.pdbx_description
1 polymer ?
#
loop_
_entity_poly.entity_id
_entity_poly.type
_entity_poly.pdbx_seq_one_letter_code
_entity_poly.pdbx_strand_id
1 'polypeptide(L)'
;MSVYLVTQATGQQSQWVIKHLLKAGHKVHAVVRNIEKIPALLSDPSITLFQGESKNFDDIFKAAQGCEAAFLNTVSFPGLEVLQAKTIVEACEKAGVKNLVAATAICTDQKDKWDNEDVKAIPHLDEYYTSKYEVENIVRAGKFESYTILRPALIHYDFFIPGAYYNFPRLSRDAFPIPSSQPGTAP
;
A
#
# COMPACT_ATOMS: atom_id res chain seq x y z
N MET A 1 -22.09 -1.81 10.69
CA MET A 1 -21.35 -2.31 9.50
C MET A 1 -20.88 -1.10 8.72
N SER A 2 -19.57 -0.91 8.68
CA SER A 2 -18.93 0.27 8.06
C SER A 2 -18.40 -0.04 6.66
N VAL A 3 -18.14 1.02 5.89
CA VAL A 3 -17.55 0.95 4.54
C VAL A 3 -16.17 1.58 4.58
N TYR A 4 -15.18 0.92 3.97
CA TYR A 4 -13.80 1.39 3.93
C TYR A 4 -13.32 1.56 2.48
N LEU A 5 -12.73 2.71 2.19
CA LEU A 5 -12.04 2.93 0.92
C LEU A 5 -10.67 2.24 0.95
N VAL A 6 -10.32 1.50 -0.09
CA VAL A 6 -8.99 0.91 -0.26
C VAL A 6 -8.46 1.30 -1.63
N THR A 7 -7.36 2.08 -1.64
CA THR A 7 -6.65 2.41 -2.88
C THR A 7 -5.65 1.31 -3.24
N GLN A 8 -5.24 1.28 -4.51
CA GLN A 8 -4.34 0.25 -5.02
C GLN A 8 -4.83 -1.16 -4.68
N ALA A 9 -6.14 -1.41 -4.83
CA ALA A 9 -6.81 -2.59 -4.26
C ALA A 9 -6.28 -3.94 -4.77
N THR A 10 -5.63 -3.96 -5.94
CA THR A 10 -4.97 -5.16 -6.48
C THR A 10 -3.56 -5.40 -5.90
N GLY A 11 -2.99 -4.45 -5.17
CA GLY A 11 -1.68 -4.58 -4.53
C GLY A 11 -1.71 -5.54 -3.36
N GLN A 12 -0.57 -6.18 -3.07
CA GLN A 12 -0.49 -7.24 -2.05
C GLN A 12 -0.89 -6.76 -0.65
N GLN A 13 -0.40 -5.60 -0.21
CA GLN A 13 -0.78 -5.02 1.09
C GLN A 13 -2.29 -4.74 1.15
N SER A 14 -2.83 -4.11 0.12
CA SER A 14 -4.25 -3.78 0.03
C SER A 14 -5.15 -5.02 0.03
N GLN A 15 -4.76 -6.10 -0.66
CA GLN A 15 -5.51 -7.37 -0.64
C GLN A 15 -5.59 -7.98 0.76
N TRP A 16 -4.52 -7.90 1.56
CA TRP A 16 -4.57 -8.36 2.95
C TRP A 16 -5.49 -7.50 3.82
N VAL A 17 -5.44 -6.18 3.66
CA VAL A 17 -6.38 -5.25 4.33
C VAL A 17 -7.83 -5.61 3.98
N ILE A 18 -8.14 -5.78 2.69
CA ILE A 18 -9.48 -6.15 2.21
C ILE A 18 -9.93 -7.47 2.83
N LYS A 19 -9.10 -8.51 2.80
CA LYS A 19 -9.41 -9.82 3.37
C LYS A 19 -9.78 -9.72 4.86
N HIS A 20 -9.06 -8.92 5.63
CA HIS A 20 -9.33 -8.74 7.06
C HIS A 20 -10.58 -7.90 7.33
N LEU A 21 -10.84 -6.86 6.52
CA LEU A 21 -12.08 -6.07 6.59
C LEU A 21 -13.32 -6.93 6.31
N LEU A 22 -13.27 -7.75 5.26
CA LEU A 22 -14.34 -8.69 4.92
C LEU A 22 -14.59 -9.70 6.05
N LYS A 23 -13.52 -10.29 6.61
CA LYS A 23 -13.64 -11.22 7.74
C LYS A 23 -14.27 -10.58 8.98
N ALA A 24 -14.06 -9.28 9.18
CA ALA A 24 -14.68 -8.51 10.26
C ALA A 24 -16.13 -8.07 9.95
N GLY A 25 -16.68 -8.42 8.77
CA GLY A 25 -18.05 -8.10 8.38
C GLY A 25 -18.22 -6.67 7.86
N HIS A 26 -17.15 -6.05 7.36
CA HIS A 26 -17.18 -4.72 6.76
C HIS A 26 -17.29 -4.79 5.24
N LYS A 27 -17.74 -3.68 4.65
CA LYS A 27 -17.78 -3.49 3.19
C LYS A 27 -16.57 -2.70 2.72
N VAL A 28 -16.21 -2.87 1.45
CA VAL A 28 -15.03 -2.23 0.85
C VAL A 28 -15.42 -1.50 -0.42
N HIS A 29 -14.96 -0.26 -0.55
CA HIS A 29 -14.87 0.43 -1.83
C HIS A 29 -13.44 0.27 -2.35
N ALA A 30 -13.27 -0.50 -3.42
CA ALA A 30 -11.96 -0.87 -3.95
C ALA A 30 -11.66 -0.10 -5.24
N VAL A 31 -10.62 0.73 -5.24
CA VAL A 31 -10.18 1.46 -6.44
C VAL A 31 -9.18 0.62 -7.22
N VAL A 32 -9.51 0.35 -8.48
CA VAL A 32 -8.70 -0.46 -9.40
C VAL A 32 -8.52 0.27 -10.73
N ARG A 33 -7.34 0.13 -11.35
CA ARG A 33 -7.08 0.76 -12.67
C ARG A 33 -7.73 0.01 -13.83
N ASN A 34 -7.76 -1.32 -13.74
CA ASN A 34 -8.31 -2.18 -14.78
C ASN A 34 -9.15 -3.27 -14.13
N ILE A 35 -10.47 -3.23 -14.35
CA ILE A 35 -11.43 -4.19 -13.80
C ILE A 35 -11.25 -5.60 -14.40
N GLU A 36 -10.75 -5.72 -15.62
CA GLU A 36 -10.50 -7.01 -16.27
C GLU A 36 -9.32 -7.77 -15.67
N LYS A 37 -8.46 -7.08 -14.89
CA LYS A 37 -7.23 -7.63 -14.28
C LYS A 37 -7.27 -7.54 -12.76
N ILE A 38 -8.37 -8.00 -12.16
CA ILE A 38 -8.54 -8.03 -10.70
C ILE A 38 -8.29 -9.43 -10.11
N PRO A 39 -7.71 -9.53 -8.91
CA PRO A 39 -7.65 -10.79 -8.16
C PRO A 39 -9.06 -11.30 -7.82
N ALA A 40 -9.22 -12.63 -7.72
CA ALA A 40 -10.50 -13.27 -7.37
C ALA A 40 -11.08 -12.78 -6.03
N LEU A 41 -10.23 -12.33 -5.09
CA LEU A 41 -10.66 -11.71 -3.83
C LEU A 41 -11.61 -10.52 -4.07
N LEU A 42 -11.42 -9.75 -5.15
CA LEU A 42 -12.19 -8.55 -5.43
C LEU A 42 -13.58 -8.82 -6.02
N SER A 43 -13.94 -10.09 -6.24
CA SER A 43 -15.28 -10.51 -6.70
C SER A 43 -16.27 -10.76 -5.55
N ASP A 44 -15.87 -10.52 -4.29
CA ASP A 44 -16.75 -10.66 -3.13
C ASP A 44 -17.93 -9.66 -3.19
N PRO A 45 -19.18 -10.09 -2.91
CA PRO A 45 -20.36 -9.21 -2.98
C PRO A 45 -20.35 -8.03 -2.00
N SER A 46 -19.46 -8.06 -0.99
CA SER A 46 -19.27 -6.96 -0.04
C SER A 46 -18.27 -5.90 -0.54
N ILE A 47 -17.70 -6.10 -1.73
CA ILE A 47 -16.78 -5.16 -2.39
C ILE A 47 -17.52 -4.44 -3.52
N THR A 48 -17.50 -3.11 -3.48
CA THR A 48 -17.87 -2.26 -4.61
C THR A 48 -16.60 -1.84 -5.35
N LEU A 49 -16.52 -2.19 -6.63
CA LEU A 49 -15.39 -1.82 -7.49
C LEU A 49 -15.58 -0.43 -8.09
N PHE A 50 -14.52 0.38 -8.00
CA PHE A 50 -14.43 1.67 -8.66
C PHE A 50 -13.26 1.61 -9.64
N GLN A 51 -13.55 1.67 -10.95
CA GLN A 51 -12.49 1.86 -11.94
C GLN A 51 -12.03 3.31 -11.88
N GLY A 52 -10.72 3.52 -11.68
CA GLY A 52 -10.17 4.86 -11.64
C GLY A 52 -8.69 4.90 -11.31
N GLU A 53 -8.14 6.11 -11.29
CA GLU A 53 -6.74 6.36 -10.96
C GLU A 53 -6.59 7.18 -9.70
N SER A 54 -5.62 6.81 -8.85
CA SER A 54 -5.35 7.52 -7.60
C SER A 54 -4.86 8.97 -7.75
N LYS A 55 -4.52 9.41 -8.96
CA LYS A 55 -4.19 10.81 -9.27
C LYS A 55 -5.37 11.62 -9.80
N ASN A 56 -6.52 10.98 -10.00
CA ASN A 56 -7.75 11.64 -10.43
C ASN A 56 -8.64 11.89 -9.20
N PHE A 57 -8.93 13.17 -8.94
CA PHE A 57 -9.74 13.58 -7.80
C PHE A 57 -11.15 13.01 -7.85
N ASP A 58 -11.83 13.09 -8.99
CA ASP A 58 -13.23 12.68 -9.13
C ASP A 58 -13.39 11.16 -8.94
N ASP A 59 -12.43 10.38 -9.46
CA ASP A 59 -12.40 8.92 -9.28
C ASP A 59 -12.35 8.55 -7.80
N ILE A 60 -11.44 9.18 -7.04
CA ILE A 60 -11.28 8.90 -5.61
C ILE A 60 -12.43 9.49 -4.80
N PHE A 61 -12.89 10.70 -5.12
CA PHE A 61 -14.00 11.35 -4.42
C PHE A 61 -15.28 10.54 -4.55
N LYS A 62 -15.57 10.00 -5.74
CA LYS A 62 -16.69 9.09 -5.97
C LYS A 62 -16.56 7.80 -5.16
N ALA A 63 -15.36 7.21 -5.12
CA ALA A 63 -15.11 6.00 -4.34
C ALA A 63 -15.15 6.23 -2.81
N ALA A 64 -14.78 7.41 -2.34
CA ALA A 64 -14.76 7.77 -0.92
C ALA A 64 -16.17 8.03 -0.34
N GLN A 65 -17.19 8.24 -1.17
CA GLN A 65 -18.55 8.52 -0.69
C GLN A 65 -19.07 7.44 0.26
N GLY A 66 -19.53 7.86 1.44
CA GLY A 66 -20.08 6.98 2.46
C GLY A 66 -19.06 6.09 3.18
N CYS A 67 -17.75 6.28 2.95
CA CYS A 67 -16.71 5.56 3.66
C CYS A 67 -16.45 6.20 5.03
N GLU A 68 -16.29 5.36 6.06
CA GLU A 68 -15.93 5.82 7.42
C GLU A 68 -14.44 6.11 7.53
N ALA A 69 -13.62 5.27 6.90
CA ALA A 69 -12.17 5.40 6.88
C ALA A 69 -11.60 4.95 5.53
N ALA A 70 -10.35 5.33 5.27
CA ALA A 70 -9.63 4.96 4.06
C ALA A 70 -8.26 4.33 4.38
N PHE A 71 -7.88 3.33 3.58
CA PHE A 71 -6.53 2.80 3.49
C PHE A 71 -5.85 3.37 2.25
N LEU A 72 -4.89 4.26 2.49
CA LEU A 72 -4.08 4.92 1.49
C LEU A 72 -2.82 4.09 1.24
N ASN A 73 -2.73 3.56 0.04
CA ASN A 73 -1.52 2.97 -0.52
C ASN A 73 -1.24 3.60 -1.89
N THR A 74 0.03 3.83 -2.19
CA THR A 74 0.54 4.56 -3.35
C THR A 74 1.43 3.66 -4.21
N VAL A 75 1.71 4.09 -5.44
CA VAL A 75 2.75 3.47 -6.26
C VAL A 75 3.98 4.36 -6.21
N SER A 76 5.09 3.79 -5.77
CA SER A 76 6.38 4.49 -5.72
C SER A 76 6.99 4.61 -7.12
N PHE A 77 6.53 5.63 -7.85
CA PHE A 77 7.18 6.12 -9.07
C PHE A 77 7.53 7.61 -8.91
N PRO A 78 8.69 8.06 -9.42
CA PRO A 78 9.09 9.46 -9.36
C PRO A 78 8.00 10.40 -9.86
N GLY A 79 7.66 11.41 -9.05
CA GLY A 79 6.63 12.42 -9.34
C GLY A 79 5.17 11.95 -9.21
N LEU A 80 4.89 10.65 -9.12
CA LEU A 80 3.52 10.13 -9.05
C LEU A 80 3.03 9.96 -7.61
N GLU A 81 3.86 9.42 -6.72
CA GLU A 81 3.47 9.02 -5.38
C GLU A 81 2.90 10.18 -4.54
N VAL A 82 3.58 11.32 -4.57
CA VAL A 82 3.16 12.54 -3.86
C VAL A 82 1.83 13.07 -4.42
N LEU A 83 1.67 13.04 -5.75
CA LEU A 83 0.42 13.46 -6.39
C LEU A 83 -0.74 12.56 -5.98
N GLN A 84 -0.55 11.23 -6.00
CA GLN A 84 -1.56 10.27 -5.55
C GLN A 84 -1.98 10.54 -4.10
N ALA A 85 -1.03 10.76 -3.20
CA ALA A 85 -1.35 11.02 -1.80
C ALA A 85 -2.15 12.32 -1.61
N LYS A 86 -1.75 13.42 -2.28
CA LYS A 86 -2.50 14.69 -2.24
C LYS A 86 -3.93 14.49 -2.72
N THR A 87 -4.11 13.87 -3.88
CA THR A 87 -5.43 13.62 -4.46
C THR A 87 -6.30 12.76 -3.54
N ILE A 88 -5.74 11.69 -2.97
CA ILE A 88 -6.50 10.80 -2.09
C ILE A 88 -6.91 11.53 -0.81
N VAL A 89 -5.99 12.26 -0.17
CA VAL A 89 -6.28 13.00 1.06
C VAL A 89 -7.36 14.05 0.81
N GLU A 90 -7.22 14.88 -0.23
CA GLU A 90 -8.19 15.93 -0.56
C GLU A 90 -9.58 15.36 -0.87
N ALA A 91 -9.64 14.27 -1.64
CA ALA A 91 -10.90 13.61 -1.98
C ALA A 91 -11.57 12.97 -0.76
N CYS A 92 -10.80 12.32 0.12
CA CYS A 92 -11.30 11.72 1.35
C CYS A 92 -11.84 12.77 2.32
N GLU A 93 -11.12 13.88 2.51
CA GLU A 93 -11.58 15.01 3.32
C GLU A 93 -12.90 15.57 2.79
N LYS A 94 -12.97 15.82 1.48
CA LYS A 94 -14.18 16.35 0.85
C LYS A 94 -15.36 15.39 0.95
N ALA A 95 -15.11 14.08 0.94
CA ALA A 95 -16.12 13.05 1.12
C ALA A 95 -16.55 12.83 2.58
N GLY A 96 -15.90 13.50 3.54
CA GLY A 96 -16.20 13.36 4.96
C GLY A 96 -15.66 12.08 5.60
N VAL A 97 -14.64 11.46 5.01
CA VAL A 97 -13.93 10.33 5.61
C VAL A 97 -13.27 10.79 6.91
N LYS A 98 -13.45 10.01 7.97
CA LYS A 98 -13.04 10.42 9.33
C LYS A 98 -11.64 9.97 9.69
N ASN A 99 -11.24 8.78 9.25
CA ASN A 99 -9.96 8.18 9.64
C ASN A 99 -9.16 7.74 8.42
N LEU A 100 -7.84 7.94 8.47
CA LEU A 100 -6.94 7.55 7.39
C LEU A 100 -5.81 6.65 7.89
N VAL A 101 -5.62 5.50 7.27
CA VAL A 101 -4.43 4.65 7.48
C VAL A 101 -3.59 4.69 6.22
N ALA A 102 -2.35 5.16 6.32
CA ALA A 102 -1.41 5.23 5.20
C ALA A 102 -0.29 4.20 5.36
N ALA A 103 0.12 3.57 4.25
CA ALA A 103 1.29 2.69 4.22
C ALA A 103 2.48 3.39 3.52
N THR A 104 3.59 3.57 4.25
CA THR A 104 4.82 4.18 3.73
C THR A 104 5.98 3.18 3.78
N ALA A 105 7.06 3.48 4.50
CA ALA A 105 8.25 2.65 4.60
C ALA A 105 8.96 2.85 5.94
N ILE A 106 9.69 1.83 6.38
CA ILE A 106 10.53 1.87 7.58
C ILE A 106 11.50 3.07 7.54
N CYS A 107 11.79 3.67 8.71
CA CYS A 107 12.71 4.80 8.86
C CYS A 107 12.36 6.07 8.06
N THR A 108 11.20 6.15 7.40
CA THR A 108 10.79 7.34 6.64
C THR A 108 10.86 8.63 7.49
N ASP A 109 10.53 8.55 8.78
CA ASP A 109 10.58 9.69 9.70
C ASP A 109 11.95 10.01 10.30
N GLN A 110 12.97 9.20 10.02
CA GLN A 110 14.32 9.35 10.55
C GLN A 110 15.25 9.87 9.45
N LYS A 111 15.15 11.17 9.18
CA LYS A 111 15.94 11.85 8.12
C LYS A 111 17.44 11.62 8.25
N ASP A 112 17.96 11.54 9.47
CA ASP A 112 19.37 11.22 9.74
C ASP A 112 19.83 9.89 9.11
N LYS A 113 18.90 8.94 8.90
CA LYS A 113 19.20 7.63 8.30
C LYS A 113 19.22 7.62 6.78
N TRP A 114 18.56 8.56 6.12
CA TRP A 114 18.37 8.52 4.67
C TRP A 114 18.71 9.81 3.92
N ASP A 115 18.70 10.97 4.57
CA ASP A 115 19.15 12.25 3.98
C ASP A 115 20.66 12.43 4.20
N ASN A 116 21.44 11.58 3.54
CA ASN A 116 22.90 11.59 3.59
C ASN A 116 23.50 11.18 2.23
N GLU A 117 24.80 11.44 2.07
CA GLU A 117 25.50 11.20 0.80
C GLU A 117 25.54 9.72 0.41
N ASP A 118 25.57 8.80 1.37
CA ASP A 118 25.60 7.36 1.09
C ASP A 118 24.30 6.88 0.45
N VAL A 119 23.15 7.36 0.94
CA VAL A 119 21.84 7.05 0.36
C VAL A 119 21.62 7.75 -0.98
N LYS A 120 22.08 8.99 -1.13
CA LYS A 120 22.04 9.73 -2.41
C LYS A 120 22.90 9.07 -3.50
N ALA A 121 23.96 8.36 -3.11
CA ALA A 121 24.79 7.58 -4.03
C ALA A 121 24.08 6.31 -4.57
N ILE A 122 23.02 5.82 -3.90
CA ILE A 122 22.25 4.66 -4.34
C ILE A 122 21.12 5.13 -5.27
N PRO A 123 21.08 4.66 -6.54
CA PRO A 123 20.08 5.09 -7.51
C PRO A 123 18.65 4.97 -6.98
N HIS A 124 17.89 6.07 -7.08
CA HIS A 124 16.48 6.19 -6.68
C HIS A 124 16.16 6.00 -5.19
N LEU A 125 17.13 5.68 -4.31
CA LEU A 125 16.83 5.41 -2.91
C LEU A 125 16.49 6.69 -2.13
N ASP A 126 17.24 7.77 -2.37
CA ASP A 126 16.93 9.10 -1.82
C ASP A 126 15.56 9.61 -2.28
N GLU A 127 15.24 9.47 -3.57
CA GLU A 127 13.93 9.84 -4.13
C GLU A 127 12.79 9.01 -3.52
N TYR A 128 13.02 7.72 -3.30
CA TYR A 128 12.08 6.81 -2.64
C TYR A 128 11.76 7.30 -1.23
N TYR A 129 12.76 7.56 -0.39
CA TYR A 129 12.52 8.05 0.98
C TYR A 129 11.93 9.45 1.01
N THR A 130 12.40 10.34 0.14
CA THR A 130 11.86 11.70 0.00
C THR A 130 10.37 11.67 -0.31
N SER A 131 9.96 10.87 -1.31
CA SER A 131 8.55 10.76 -1.68
C SER A 131 7.70 10.17 -0.54
N LYS A 132 8.18 9.12 0.15
CA LYS A 132 7.49 8.55 1.32
C LYS A 132 7.35 9.56 2.46
N TYR A 133 8.40 10.35 2.71
CA TYR A 133 8.39 11.39 3.73
C TYR A 133 7.34 12.47 3.43
N GLU A 134 7.25 12.90 2.16
CA GLU A 134 6.23 13.84 1.73
C GLU A 134 4.81 13.26 1.82
N VAL A 135 4.61 11.98 1.51
CA VAL A 135 3.31 11.30 1.74
C VAL A 135 2.93 11.37 3.21
N GLU A 136 3.87 11.12 4.13
CA GLU A 136 3.59 11.24 5.56
C GLU A 136 3.19 12.66 5.95
N ASN A 137 3.87 13.69 5.41
CA ASN A 137 3.51 15.09 5.68
C ASN A 137 2.11 15.45 5.18
N ILE A 138 1.74 14.98 3.99
CA ILE A 138 0.41 15.18 3.41
C ILE A 138 -0.66 14.54 4.30
N VAL A 139 -0.42 13.31 4.78
CA VAL A 139 -1.33 12.61 5.69
C VAL A 139 -1.48 13.36 7.03
N ARG A 140 -0.37 13.84 7.61
CA ARG A 140 -0.39 14.61 8.87
C ARG A 140 -1.09 15.96 8.74
N ALA A 141 -0.98 16.60 7.59
CA ALA A 141 -1.64 17.87 7.30
C ALA A 141 -3.15 17.68 7.02
N GLY A 142 -3.60 16.44 6.82
CA GLY A 142 -4.98 16.12 6.53
C GLY A 142 -5.91 16.39 7.72
N LYS A 143 -7.13 16.81 7.44
CA LYS A 143 -8.17 17.21 8.40
C LYS A 143 -9.06 16.03 8.81
N PHE A 144 -8.44 14.91 9.14
CA PHE A 144 -9.10 13.71 9.63
C PHE A 144 -9.31 13.78 11.15
N GLU A 145 -10.33 13.10 11.68
CA GLU A 145 -10.50 12.90 13.12
C GLU A 145 -9.30 12.14 13.70
N SER A 146 -8.77 11.17 12.96
CA SER A 146 -7.50 10.51 13.28
C SER A 146 -6.77 9.99 12.04
N TYR A 147 -5.45 9.79 12.15
CA TYR A 147 -4.67 9.09 11.14
C TYR A 147 -3.68 8.10 11.77
N THR A 148 -3.25 7.11 10.99
CA THR A 148 -2.18 6.17 11.35
C THR A 148 -1.27 5.95 10.17
N ILE A 149 0.04 5.97 10.39
CA ILE A 149 1.06 5.72 9.36
C ILE A 149 1.75 4.40 9.69
N LEU A 150 1.60 3.42 8.80
CA LEU A 150 2.27 2.13 8.86
C LEU A 150 3.58 2.21 8.08
N ARG A 151 4.68 1.83 8.72
CA ARG A 151 6.03 1.89 8.16
C ARG A 151 6.62 0.49 8.01
N PRO A 152 6.12 -0.31 7.05
CA PRO A 152 6.61 -1.66 6.87
C PRO A 152 8.11 -1.64 6.51
N ALA A 153 8.83 -2.64 7.01
CA ALA A 153 10.17 -2.96 6.56
C ALA A 153 10.11 -3.78 5.27
N LEU A 154 10.99 -4.76 5.12
CA LEU A 154 10.86 -5.81 4.11
C LEU A 154 9.59 -6.62 4.36
N ILE A 155 8.85 -6.90 3.29
CA ILE A 155 7.61 -7.66 3.37
C ILE A 155 7.88 -9.06 2.83
N HIS A 156 7.26 -10.09 3.42
CA HIS A 156 7.55 -11.49 3.11
C HIS A 156 7.52 -11.83 1.59
N TYR A 157 6.70 -11.12 0.80
CA TYR A 157 6.63 -11.35 -0.64
C TYR A 157 7.87 -10.87 -1.42
N ASP A 158 8.72 -10.03 -0.82
CA ASP A 158 9.99 -9.60 -1.41
C ASP A 158 10.99 -10.75 -1.55
N PHE A 159 10.81 -11.82 -0.78
CA PHE A 159 11.60 -13.06 -0.86
C PHE A 159 11.09 -14.02 -1.93
N PHE A 160 9.91 -13.78 -2.51
CA PHE A 160 9.33 -14.61 -3.55
C PHE A 160 9.54 -14.01 -4.94
N ILE A 161 9.57 -14.85 -5.96
CA ILE A 161 9.63 -14.43 -7.36
C ILE A 161 8.30 -13.73 -7.74
N PRO A 162 8.33 -12.59 -8.46
CA PRO A 162 9.50 -11.94 -9.06
C PRO A 162 10.21 -10.91 -8.17
N GLY A 163 9.67 -10.57 -6.99
CA GLY A 163 10.25 -9.55 -6.10
C GLY A 163 11.71 -9.84 -5.73
N ALA A 164 12.04 -11.13 -5.51
CA ALA A 164 13.38 -11.58 -5.20
C ALA A 164 14.42 -11.22 -6.29
N TYR A 165 14.04 -11.08 -7.56
CA TYR A 165 15.00 -10.69 -8.62
C TYR A 165 15.57 -9.29 -8.40
N TYR A 166 14.78 -8.39 -7.82
CA TYR A 166 15.16 -7.00 -7.61
C TYR A 166 15.75 -6.79 -6.22
N ASN A 167 15.10 -7.34 -5.19
CA ASN A 167 15.46 -7.06 -3.79
C ASN A 167 16.56 -8.00 -3.27
N PHE A 168 16.61 -9.25 -3.76
CA PHE A 168 17.55 -10.27 -3.32
C PHE A 168 18.11 -11.07 -4.51
N PRO A 169 18.83 -10.44 -5.45
CA PRO A 169 19.24 -11.07 -6.72
C PRO A 169 20.10 -12.33 -6.54
N ARG A 170 20.73 -12.52 -5.37
CA ARG A 170 21.45 -13.76 -5.03
C ARG A 170 20.50 -14.89 -4.62
N LEU A 171 19.43 -14.59 -3.90
CA LEU A 171 18.42 -15.56 -3.46
C LEU A 171 17.69 -16.22 -4.64
N SER A 172 17.55 -15.49 -5.76
CA SER A 172 16.90 -16.00 -6.97
C SER A 172 17.82 -16.83 -7.88
N ARG A 173 19.14 -16.80 -7.65
CA ARG A 173 20.14 -17.55 -8.43
C ARG A 173 20.59 -18.82 -7.72
N ASP A 174 20.80 -18.71 -6.42
CA ASP A 174 21.18 -19.83 -5.58
C ASP A 174 19.89 -20.46 -5.07
N ALA A 175 19.44 -21.54 -5.72
CA ALA A 175 18.42 -22.40 -5.13
C ALA A 175 18.95 -22.87 -3.78
N PHE A 176 18.53 -22.23 -2.69
CA PHE A 176 18.75 -22.79 -1.37
C PHE A 176 18.14 -24.19 -1.42
N PRO A 177 18.92 -25.27 -1.22
CA PRO A 177 18.33 -26.59 -1.12
C PRO A 177 17.35 -26.50 0.04
N ILE A 178 16.05 -26.53 -0.27
CA ILE A 178 15.02 -26.77 0.72
C ILE A 178 15.48 -28.06 1.38
N PRO A 179 15.81 -28.09 2.69
CA PRO A 179 16.12 -29.35 3.33
C PRO A 179 14.89 -30.20 3.09
N SER A 180 15.02 -31.24 2.27
CA SER A 180 13.96 -32.21 2.09
C SER A 180 13.57 -32.61 3.50
N SER A 181 12.34 -32.33 3.90
CA SER A 181 11.77 -32.89 5.12
C SER A 181 11.73 -34.39 4.92
N GLN A 182 12.87 -35.04 5.20
CA GLN A 182 12.94 -36.47 5.42
C GLN A 182 12.00 -36.71 6.59
N PRO A 183 10.90 -37.45 6.42
CA PRO A 183 10.08 -37.86 7.54
C PRO A 183 11.01 -38.62 8.49
N GLY A 184 11.09 -38.16 9.73
CA GLY A 184 11.96 -38.74 10.73
C GLY A 184 11.76 -40.25 10.81
N THR A 185 12.83 -41.00 10.59
CA THR A 185 12.96 -42.31 11.21
C THR A 185 13.61 -42.07 12.56
N ALA A 186 12.78 -41.99 13.59
CA ALA A 186 13.24 -42.04 14.96
C ALA A 186 13.80 -43.47 15.23
N PRO A 187 14.93 -43.61 15.93
CA PRO A 187 15.32 -44.88 16.55
C PRO A 187 14.42 -45.24 17.74
#